data_AF-A0A8T5QD04-F1
#
_entry.id   AF-A0A8T5QD04-F1
#
_cell.length_a   1.000
_cell.length_b   1.000
_cell.length_c   1.000
_cell.angle_alpha   90.00
_cell.angle_beta   90.00
_cell.angle_gamma   90.00
#
_symmetry.space_group_name_H-M   'P 1'
#
loop_
_entity.id
_entity.type
_entity.pdbx_description
1 polymer ?
#
loop_
_entity_poly.entity_id
_entity_poly.type
_entity_poly.pdbx_seq_one_letter_code
_entity_poly.pdbx_strand_id
1 'polypeptide(L)'
;MPEDTPTEAVLSMRQQGLTNNQVIATLQRQGYNTNQILDAMNQADIRMQTKRPFDTEGGKMPENIPGQPLAAGAAAPAPAPYPGEELPPAEPSADTERIEELAEAIIEEKWTDLMENINRIVEWKDKTETRITQIETAVKSMKDDFDKMHTSVLERVGEYDKHIGEVGTEVKALEKVFQKVLPGFIENVSELSRITDDMKKHTSE
;
A
#
# COMPACT_ATOMS: atom_id res chain seq x y z
N MET A 1 13.08 -14.01 41.49
CA MET A 1 12.97 -14.56 40.12
C MET A 1 14.13 -13.97 39.34
N PRO A 2 14.89 -14.75 38.56
CA PRO A 2 16.02 -14.19 37.81
C PRO A 2 15.49 -13.09 36.88
N GLU A 3 16.05 -11.89 36.98
CA GLU A 3 15.73 -10.79 36.07
C GLU A 3 16.32 -11.14 34.70
N ASP A 4 15.49 -11.69 33.82
CA ASP A 4 15.85 -11.91 32.43
C ASP A 4 15.96 -10.54 31.73
N THR A 5 17.08 -9.86 31.96
CA THR A 5 17.44 -8.67 31.20
C THR A 5 17.55 -9.07 29.72
N PRO A 6 16.91 -8.35 28.79
CA PRO A 6 16.87 -8.72 27.37
C PRO A 6 18.20 -8.48 26.65
N THR A 7 19.33 -8.73 27.31
CA THR A 7 20.70 -8.53 26.83
C THR A 7 20.95 -9.31 25.54
N GLU A 8 20.42 -10.52 25.41
CA GLU A 8 20.56 -11.34 24.20
C GLU A 8 19.72 -10.81 23.02
N ALA A 9 18.52 -10.29 23.29
CA ALA A 9 17.70 -9.63 22.28
C ALA A 9 18.37 -8.34 21.77
N VAL A 10 18.95 -7.53 22.67
CA VAL A 10 19.75 -6.35 22.31
C VAL A 10 20.93 -6.74 21.43
N LEU A 11 21.68 -7.77 21.81
CA LEU A 11 22.84 -8.26 21.04
C LEU A 11 22.45 -8.75 19.64
N SER A 12 21.32 -9.45 19.51
CA SER A 12 20.80 -9.93 18.23
C SER A 12 20.36 -8.76 17.32
N MET A 13 19.62 -7.79 17.85
CA MET A 13 19.17 -6.63 17.09
C MET A 13 20.33 -5.73 16.65
N ARG A 14 21.36 -5.57 17.50
CA ARG A 14 22.58 -4.84 17.11
C ARG A 14 23.38 -5.58 16.03
N GLN A 15 23.44 -6.91 16.07
CA GLN A 15 24.06 -7.71 15.01
C GLN A 15 23.32 -7.58 13.67
N GLN A 16 22.01 -7.34 13.70
CA GLN A 16 21.19 -7.05 12.52
C GLN A 16 21.36 -5.60 12.02
N GLY A 17 22.19 -4.77 12.66
CA GLY A 17 22.45 -3.39 12.26
C GLY A 17 21.42 -2.37 12.75
N LEU A 18 20.51 -2.75 13.66
CA LEU A 18 19.54 -1.81 14.24
C LEU A 18 20.26 -0.80 15.15
N THR A 19 19.78 0.44 15.13
CA THR A 19 20.30 1.50 16.01
C THR A 19 19.76 1.35 17.43
N ASN A 20 20.47 1.88 18.42
CA ASN A 20 20.09 1.83 19.83
C ASN A 20 18.65 2.33 20.08
N ASN A 21 18.22 3.40 19.39
CA ASN A 21 16.86 3.93 19.50
C ASN A 21 15.81 2.96 18.93
N GLN A 22 16.11 2.25 17.85
CA GLN A 22 15.22 1.24 17.27
C GLN A 22 15.12 0.01 18.17
N VAL A 23 16.21 -0.37 18.84
CA VAL A 23 16.23 -1.45 19.83
C VAL A 23 15.36 -1.09 21.04
N ILE A 24 15.49 0.13 21.56
CA ILE A 24 14.67 0.63 22.68
C ILE A 24 13.18 0.60 22.30
N ALA A 25 12.80 1.14 21.14
CA ALA A 25 11.41 1.13 20.69
C ALA A 25 10.85 -0.29 20.50
N THR A 26 11.67 -1.22 20.00
CA THR A 26 11.28 -2.62 19.81
C THR A 26 11.09 -3.33 21.15
N LEU A 27 11.98 -3.11 22.12
CA LEU A 27 11.90 -3.70 23.46
C LEU A 27 10.75 -3.12 24.29
N GLN A 28 10.49 -1.82 24.17
CA GLN A 28 9.31 -1.20 24.78
C GLN A 28 8.01 -1.81 24.23
N ARG A 29 7.93 -2.05 22.92
CA ARG A 29 6.79 -2.74 22.30
C ARG A 29 6.64 -4.20 22.76
N GLN A 30 7.73 -4.84 23.16
CA GLN A 30 7.74 -6.17 23.75
C GLN A 30 7.40 -6.17 25.25
N GLY A 31 7.18 -4.99 25.84
CA GLY A 31 6.72 -4.83 27.22
C GLY A 31 7.84 -4.70 28.27
N TYR A 32 9.10 -4.52 27.85
CA TYR A 32 10.22 -4.32 28.79
C TYR A 32 10.23 -2.88 29.32
N ASN A 33 10.58 -2.73 30.60
CA ASN A 33 10.67 -1.44 31.26
C ASN A 33 12.01 -0.74 30.97
N THR A 34 12.04 0.59 31.01
CA THR A 34 13.22 1.41 30.69
C THR A 34 14.48 0.99 31.44
N ASN A 35 14.37 0.69 32.74
CA ASN A 35 15.53 0.26 33.54
C ASN A 35 16.13 -1.07 33.06
N GLN A 36 15.27 -2.02 32.66
CA GLN A 36 15.70 -3.33 32.14
C GLN A 36 16.33 -3.21 30.75
N ILE A 37 15.81 -2.28 29.93
CA ILE A 37 16.36 -1.98 28.61
C ILE A 37 17.74 -1.33 28.73
N LEU A 38 17.89 -0.35 29.61
CA LEU A 38 19.16 0.35 29.84
C LEU A 38 20.23 -0.60 30.41
N ASP A 39 19.87 -1.43 31.38
CA ASP A 39 20.78 -2.44 31.92
C ASP A 39 21.19 -3.47 30.86
N ALA A 40 20.23 -4.00 30.09
CA ALA A 40 20.51 -4.91 28.98
C ALA A 40 21.40 -4.29 27.89
N MET A 41 21.24 -3.00 27.61
CA MET A 41 22.07 -2.28 26.65
C MET A 41 23.51 -2.10 27.14
N ASN A 42 23.70 -1.71 28.40
CA ASN A 42 25.03 -1.58 29.00
C ASN A 42 25.73 -2.95 29.06
N GLN A 43 25.01 -4.00 29.45
CA GLN A 43 25.53 -5.37 29.47
C GLN A 43 25.89 -5.88 28.07
N ALA A 44 25.08 -5.57 27.05
CA ALA A 44 25.35 -5.94 25.67
C ALA A 44 26.60 -5.24 25.12
N ASP A 45 26.83 -3.98 25.48
CA ASP A 45 27.98 -3.20 25.04
C ASP A 45 29.29 -3.76 25.59
N ILE A 46 29.32 -4.10 26.89
CA ILE A 46 30.45 -4.74 27.55
C ILE A 46 30.75 -6.11 26.90
N ARG A 47 29.70 -6.92 26.63
CA ARG A 47 29.85 -8.23 25.97
C ARG A 47 30.36 -8.12 24.53
N MET A 48 29.94 -7.11 23.77
CA MET A 48 30.46 -6.85 22.42
C MET A 48 31.93 -6.42 22.45
N GLN A 49 32.34 -5.62 23.45
CA GLN A 49 33.73 -5.23 23.63
C GLN A 49 34.60 -6.43 24.05
N THR A 50 34.06 -7.37 24.83
CA THR A 50 34.78 -8.58 25.29
C THR A 50 34.97 -9.62 24.17
N LYS A 51 34.20 -9.54 23.07
CA LYS A 51 34.29 -10.47 21.92
C LYS A 51 35.30 -10.06 20.84
N ARG A 52 36.01 -8.94 21.01
CA ARG A 52 37.19 -8.67 20.19
C ARG A 52 38.37 -9.46 20.76
N PRO A 53 39.03 -10.33 20.00
CA PRO A 53 40.34 -10.83 20.39
C PRO A 53 41.22 -9.64 20.73
N PHE A 54 41.94 -9.75 21.85
CA PHE A 54 42.94 -8.80 22.30
C PHE A 54 44.01 -8.60 21.21
N ASP A 55 43.78 -7.65 20.31
CA ASP A 55 44.87 -7.04 19.55
C ASP A 55 45.50 -5.99 20.46
N THR A 56 46.65 -6.41 20.97
CA THR A 56 47.55 -5.61 21.79
C THR A 56 48.15 -4.54 20.90
N GLU A 57 47.57 -3.34 20.86
CA GLU A 57 48.33 -2.11 20.59
C GLU A 57 47.52 -0.85 20.94
N GLY A 58 47.98 -0.16 22.00
CA GLY A 58 47.88 1.29 22.17
C GLY A 58 46.50 1.90 22.44
N GLY A 59 46.11 2.06 23.71
CA GLY A 59 45.01 2.97 24.03
C GLY A 59 44.45 2.94 25.44
N LYS A 60 45.25 3.33 26.43
CA LYS A 60 44.86 3.91 27.74
C LYS A 60 43.56 3.34 28.38
N MET A 61 43.72 2.28 29.16
CA MET A 61 42.80 2.00 30.27
C MET A 61 43.04 3.03 31.39
N PRO A 62 41.99 3.56 32.07
CA PRO A 62 42.14 4.07 33.42
C PRO A 62 42.31 2.86 34.34
N GLU A 63 43.56 2.60 34.67
CA GLU A 63 44.01 1.67 35.68
C GLU A 63 43.71 2.28 37.06
N ASN A 64 42.67 1.81 37.74
CA ASN A 64 42.64 1.86 39.20
C ASN A 64 41.76 0.76 39.82
N ILE A 65 42.25 -0.47 39.78
CA ILE A 65 42.14 -1.35 40.94
C ILE A 65 43.50 -2.00 41.13
N PRO A 66 44.16 -1.76 42.27
CA PRO A 66 44.86 -2.88 42.91
C PRO A 66 44.50 -2.98 44.40
N GLY A 67 44.13 -4.19 44.80
CA GLY A 67 44.15 -4.60 46.19
C GLY A 67 45.56 -4.99 46.67
N GLN A 68 45.86 -4.56 47.91
CA GLN A 68 46.75 -5.15 48.94
C GLN A 68 48.28 -5.00 48.80
N PRO A 69 49.02 -4.68 49.91
CA PRO A 69 49.05 -5.48 51.15
C PRO A 69 48.92 -4.69 52.48
N LEU A 70 48.59 -5.42 53.56
CA LEU A 70 48.70 -4.96 54.95
C LEU A 70 50.13 -4.49 55.26
N ALA A 71 50.28 -3.26 55.76
CA ALA A 71 51.44 -2.82 56.52
C ALA A 71 51.00 -1.87 57.65
N ALA A 72 51.53 -2.14 58.83
CA ALA A 72 51.10 -1.57 60.10
C ALA A 72 51.60 -0.13 60.34
N GLY A 73 50.76 0.65 61.03
CA GLY A 73 51.19 1.63 62.02
C GLY A 73 51.67 3.00 61.51
N ALA A 74 50.76 3.97 61.46
CA ALA A 74 51.05 5.35 61.86
C ALA A 74 49.75 6.14 62.02
N ALA A 75 49.58 6.76 63.18
CA ALA A 75 48.42 7.57 63.55
C ALA A 75 48.35 8.88 62.77
N ALA A 76 47.14 9.27 62.35
CA ALA A 76 46.81 10.63 61.95
C ALA A 76 45.42 11.01 62.51
N PRO A 77 45.23 12.26 62.96
CA PRO A 77 44.17 12.65 63.90
C PRO A 77 42.79 12.76 63.25
N ALA A 78 41.74 12.51 64.05
CA ALA A 78 40.34 12.69 63.67
C ALA A 78 40.04 14.18 63.40
N PRO A 79 39.34 14.53 62.30
CA PRO A 79 38.82 15.87 62.11
C PRO A 79 37.58 16.11 62.97
N ALA A 80 37.51 17.33 63.53
CA ALA A 80 36.42 17.86 64.34
C ALA A 80 35.10 17.98 63.55
N PRO A 81 33.93 17.99 64.23
CA PRO A 81 32.64 18.12 63.57
C PRO A 81 32.45 19.56 63.07
N TYR A 82 32.20 19.72 61.77
CA TYR A 82 31.82 21.00 61.18
C TYR A 82 30.39 21.40 61.62
N PRO A 83 30.12 22.68 61.90
CA PRO A 83 28.77 23.20 62.09
C PRO A 83 28.00 23.13 60.76
N GLY A 84 26.71 22.85 60.80
CA GLY A 84 25.86 22.73 59.62
C GLY A 84 25.85 24.00 58.78
N GLU A 85 26.34 23.88 57.55
CA GLU A 85 26.08 24.82 56.46
C GLU A 85 24.70 24.52 55.87
N GLU A 86 23.82 25.51 55.92
CA GLU A 86 22.57 25.54 55.15
C GLU A 86 22.90 25.33 53.67
N LEU A 87 22.28 24.30 53.08
CA LEU A 87 22.31 24.05 51.64
C LEU A 87 21.80 25.30 50.91
N PRO A 88 22.58 25.89 49.98
CA PRO A 88 22.05 26.89 49.08
C PRO A 88 20.95 26.26 48.21
N PRO A 89 19.92 27.03 47.80
CA PRO A 89 18.88 26.52 46.93
C PRO A 89 19.53 26.01 45.64
N ALA A 90 19.15 24.80 45.22
CA ALA A 90 19.63 24.21 43.99
C ALA A 90 19.32 25.16 42.82
N GLU A 91 20.36 25.79 42.27
CA GLU A 91 20.24 26.47 40.99
C GLU A 91 19.86 25.42 39.93
N PRO A 92 18.97 25.73 38.98
CA PRO A 92 18.67 24.82 37.90
C PRO A 92 19.98 24.48 37.20
N SER A 93 20.33 23.19 37.22
CA SER A 93 21.51 22.67 36.54
C SER A 93 21.43 23.05 35.06
N ALA A 94 22.51 23.63 34.52
CA ALA A 94 22.64 24.01 33.11
C ALA A 94 22.34 22.87 32.12
N ASP A 95 22.34 21.61 32.59
CA ASP A 95 21.92 20.44 31.83
C ASP A 95 20.41 20.40 31.56
N THR A 96 19.58 20.91 32.47
CA THR A 96 18.12 20.97 32.31
C THR A 96 17.72 22.00 31.25
N GLU A 97 18.36 23.17 31.25
CA GLU A 97 18.13 24.21 30.25
C GLU A 97 18.51 23.73 28.84
N ARG A 98 19.63 23.01 28.70
CA ARG A 98 20.03 22.40 27.42
C ARG A 98 19.07 21.30 26.96
N ILE A 99 18.57 20.49 27.90
CA ILE A 99 17.56 19.46 27.58
C ILE A 99 16.24 20.12 27.16
N GLU A 100 15.86 21.24 27.77
CA GLU A 100 14.66 22.01 27.43
C GLU A 100 14.80 22.67 26.05
N GLU A 101 15.92 23.32 25.76
CA GLU A 101 16.22 23.88 24.43
C GLU A 101 16.21 22.82 23.33
N LEU A 102 16.82 21.65 23.58
CA LEU A 102 16.82 20.53 22.65
C LEU A 102 15.41 19.93 22.48
N ALA A 103 14.62 19.85 23.55
CA ALA A 103 13.26 19.37 23.49
C ALA A 103 12.36 20.33 22.69
N GLU A 104 12.44 21.63 22.92
CA GLU A 104 11.69 22.63 22.15
C GLU A 104 12.06 22.61 20.67
N ALA A 105 13.36 22.55 20.35
CA ALA A 105 13.82 22.47 18.97
C ALA A 105 13.31 21.20 18.26
N ILE A 106 13.35 20.04 18.93
CA ILE A 106 12.84 18.77 18.39
C ILE A 106 11.31 18.82 18.24
N ILE A 107 10.60 19.40 19.19
CA ILE A 107 9.13 19.55 19.13
C ILE A 107 8.74 20.44 17.95
N GLU A 108 9.40 21.59 17.77
CA GLU A 108 9.10 22.52 16.67
C GLU A 108 9.41 21.89 15.29
N GLU A 109 10.53 21.19 15.16
CA GLU A 109 10.89 20.47 13.94
C GLU A 109 9.82 19.41 13.60
N LYS A 110 9.46 18.58 14.59
CA LYS A 110 8.49 17.50 14.40
C LYS A 110 7.07 18.01 14.22
N TRP A 111 6.72 19.15 14.82
CA TRP A 111 5.46 19.85 14.62
C TRP A 111 5.35 20.39 13.20
N THR A 112 6.43 20.97 12.69
CA THR A 112 6.52 21.46 11.30
C THR A 112 6.37 20.31 10.31
N ASP A 113 7.12 19.21 10.51
CA ASP A 113 7.00 17.99 9.70
C ASP A 113 5.56 17.43 9.70
N LEU A 114 4.90 17.43 10.86
CA LEU A 114 3.52 16.97 11.02
C LEU A 114 2.55 17.86 10.25
N MET A 115 2.67 19.19 10.38
CA MET A 115 1.83 20.15 9.68
C MET A 115 2.00 20.05 8.17
N GLU A 116 3.23 19.84 7.69
CA GLU A 116 3.47 19.63 6.26
C GLU A 116 2.76 18.36 5.75
N ASN A 117 2.85 17.25 6.50
CA ASN A 117 2.18 16.02 6.14
C ASN A 117 0.64 16.14 6.18
N ILE A 118 0.08 16.88 7.14
CA ILE A 118 -1.35 17.17 7.19
C ILE A 118 -1.78 17.97 5.95
N ASN A 119 -1.02 18.98 5.56
CA ASN A 119 -1.32 19.76 4.35
C ASN A 119 -1.32 18.88 3.10
N ARG A 120 -0.33 17.97 2.97
CA ARG A 120 -0.30 16.98 1.87
C ARG A 120 -1.52 16.06 1.88
N ILE A 121 -2.00 15.63 3.06
CA ILE A 121 -3.20 14.81 3.19
C ILE A 121 -4.46 15.60 2.79
N VAL A 122 -4.56 16.88 3.17
CA VAL A 122 -5.67 17.74 2.76
C VAL A 122 -5.69 17.92 1.25
N GLU A 123 -4.56 18.23 0.62
CA GLU A 123 -4.49 18.32 -0.83
C GLU A 123 -4.85 17.00 -1.53
N TRP A 124 -4.37 15.88 -1.00
CA TRP A 124 -4.71 14.57 -1.52
C TRP A 124 -6.21 14.27 -1.38
N LYS A 125 -6.81 14.62 -0.23
CA LYS A 125 -8.25 14.49 0.02
C LYS A 125 -9.03 15.30 -1.00
N ASP A 126 -8.69 16.58 -1.21
CA ASP A 126 -9.41 17.45 -2.14
C ASP A 126 -9.30 16.97 -3.60
N LYS A 127 -8.11 16.51 -4.00
CA LYS A 127 -7.90 15.87 -5.32
C LYS A 127 -8.72 14.59 -5.46
N THR A 128 -8.81 13.78 -4.40
CA THR A 128 -9.57 12.53 -4.39
C THR A 128 -11.08 12.79 -4.46
N GLU A 129 -11.59 13.74 -3.68
CA GLU A 129 -12.99 14.16 -3.69
C GLU A 129 -13.42 14.63 -5.09
N THR A 130 -12.56 15.44 -5.73
CA THR A 130 -12.77 15.92 -7.10
C THR A 130 -12.84 14.76 -8.08
N ARG A 131 -11.91 13.79 -7.98
CA ARG A 131 -11.90 12.61 -8.85
C ARG A 131 -13.12 11.71 -8.62
N ILE A 132 -13.56 11.54 -7.37
CA ILE A 132 -14.79 10.79 -7.05
C ILE A 132 -15.99 11.46 -7.71
N THR A 133 -16.13 12.78 -7.56
CA THR A 133 -17.24 13.53 -8.19
C THR A 133 -17.24 13.41 -9.72
N GLN A 134 -16.05 13.44 -10.34
CA GLN A 134 -15.91 13.24 -11.79
C GLN A 134 -16.30 11.82 -12.21
N ILE A 135 -15.90 10.80 -11.44
CA ILE A 135 -16.26 9.40 -11.69
C ILE A 135 -17.78 9.21 -11.58
N GLU A 136 -18.41 9.75 -10.54
CA GLU A 136 -19.86 9.68 -10.38
C GLU A 136 -20.60 10.31 -11.56
N THR A 137 -20.11 11.44 -12.04
CA THR A 137 -20.67 12.11 -13.23
C THR A 137 -20.50 11.27 -14.49
N ALA A 138 -19.31 10.69 -14.69
CA ALA A 138 -19.03 9.82 -15.83
C ALA A 138 -19.90 8.56 -15.81
N VAL A 139 -20.11 7.96 -14.64
CA VAL A 139 -20.98 6.79 -14.47
C VAL A 139 -22.44 7.12 -14.76
N LYS A 140 -22.93 8.29 -14.30
CA LYS A 140 -24.28 8.77 -14.64
C LYS A 140 -24.44 8.96 -16.15
N SER A 141 -23.50 9.64 -16.81
CA SER A 141 -23.52 9.82 -18.26
C SER A 141 -23.48 8.49 -19.01
N MET A 142 -22.63 7.55 -18.58
CA MET A 142 -22.54 6.22 -19.17
C MET A 142 -23.86 5.46 -19.04
N LYS A 143 -24.55 5.58 -17.90
CA LYS A 143 -25.87 5.01 -17.72
C LYS A 143 -26.89 5.63 -18.68
N ASP A 144 -26.91 6.95 -18.81
CA ASP A 144 -27.83 7.64 -19.70
C ASP A 144 -27.59 7.25 -21.17
N ASP A 145 -26.33 7.13 -21.58
CA ASP A 145 -25.97 6.73 -22.94
C ASP A 145 -26.29 5.24 -23.19
N PHE A 146 -26.13 4.38 -22.19
CA PHE A 146 -26.58 2.99 -22.25
C PHE A 146 -28.11 2.90 -22.40
N ASP A 147 -28.87 3.67 -21.63
CA ASP A 147 -30.34 3.67 -21.69
C ASP A 147 -30.84 4.17 -23.06
N LYS A 148 -30.19 5.18 -23.65
CA LYS A 148 -30.45 5.63 -25.03
C LYS A 148 -30.12 4.54 -26.06
N MET A 149 -28.95 3.91 -25.94
CA MET A 149 -28.54 2.84 -26.84
C MET A 149 -29.52 1.66 -26.79
N HIS A 150 -29.89 1.24 -25.58
CA HIS A 150 -30.88 0.17 -25.38
C HIS A 150 -32.21 0.49 -26.05
N THR A 151 -32.70 1.73 -25.89
CA THR A 151 -33.92 2.20 -26.56
C THR A 151 -33.80 2.16 -28.08
N SER A 152 -32.70 2.70 -28.63
CA SER A 152 -32.44 2.69 -30.08
C SER A 152 -32.32 1.27 -30.65
N VAL A 153 -31.71 0.34 -29.91
CA VAL A 153 -31.63 -1.07 -30.30
C VAL A 153 -33.02 -1.70 -30.34
N LEU A 154 -33.87 -1.44 -29.34
CA LEU A 154 -35.26 -1.94 -29.34
C LEU A 154 -36.07 -1.38 -30.52
N GLU A 155 -35.93 -0.09 -30.83
CA GLU A 155 -36.57 0.53 -31.99
C GLU A 155 -36.11 -0.12 -33.29
N ARG A 156 -34.79 -0.31 -33.47
CA ARG A 156 -34.23 -0.97 -34.65
C ARG A 156 -34.70 -2.41 -34.80
N VAL A 157 -34.78 -3.16 -33.70
CA VAL A 157 -35.31 -4.54 -33.72
C VAL A 157 -36.79 -4.53 -34.09
N GLY A 158 -37.59 -3.59 -33.58
CA GLY A 158 -39.00 -3.43 -33.95
C GLY A 158 -39.19 -3.06 -35.43
N GLU A 159 -38.40 -2.13 -35.95
CA GLU A 159 -38.38 -1.80 -37.38
C GLU A 159 -38.01 -3.03 -38.23
N TYR A 160 -37.01 -3.79 -37.79
CA TYR A 160 -36.56 -5.00 -38.48
C TYR A 160 -37.61 -6.11 -38.50
N ASP A 161 -38.31 -6.34 -37.38
CA ASP A 161 -39.42 -7.30 -37.30
C ASP A 161 -40.55 -6.91 -38.26
N LYS A 162 -40.91 -5.63 -38.30
CA LYS A 162 -41.90 -5.11 -39.25
C LYS A 162 -41.47 -5.32 -40.69
N HIS A 163 -40.23 -4.99 -41.03
CA HIS A 163 -39.69 -5.17 -42.38
C HIS A 163 -39.68 -6.65 -42.79
N ILE A 164 -39.30 -7.56 -41.88
CA ILE A 164 -39.37 -9.01 -42.14
C ILE A 164 -40.82 -9.46 -42.35
N GLY A 165 -41.77 -8.92 -41.58
CA GLY A 165 -43.19 -9.18 -41.77
C GLY A 165 -43.66 -8.78 -43.17
N GLU A 166 -43.32 -7.57 -43.61
CA GLU A 166 -43.63 -7.05 -44.94
C GLU A 166 -42.99 -7.92 -46.04
N VAL A 167 -41.69 -8.22 -45.95
CA VAL A 167 -40.99 -9.12 -46.88
C VAL A 167 -41.66 -10.51 -46.91
N GLY A 168 -42.08 -11.04 -45.76
CA GLY A 168 -42.82 -12.30 -45.70
C GLY A 168 -44.14 -12.27 -46.45
N THR A 169 -44.85 -11.13 -46.44
CA THR A 169 -46.07 -10.96 -47.25
C THR A 169 -45.79 -10.85 -48.74
N GLU A 170 -44.74 -10.12 -49.13
CA GLU A 170 -44.30 -10.00 -50.52
C GLU A 170 -43.83 -11.34 -51.09
N VAL A 171 -43.04 -12.10 -50.32
CA VAL A 171 -42.59 -13.44 -50.70
C VAL A 171 -43.78 -14.38 -50.88
N LYS A 172 -44.80 -14.34 -50.02
CA LYS A 172 -46.06 -15.09 -50.22
C LYS A 172 -46.83 -14.65 -51.44
N ALA A 173 -46.84 -13.35 -51.76
CA ALA A 173 -47.47 -12.86 -52.97
C ALA A 173 -46.74 -13.36 -54.22
N LEU A 174 -45.40 -13.31 -54.20
CA LEU A 174 -44.55 -13.84 -55.26
C LEU A 174 -44.74 -15.35 -55.44
N GLU A 175 -44.84 -16.11 -54.35
CA GLU A 175 -45.17 -17.53 -54.36
C GLU A 175 -46.50 -17.79 -55.09
N LYS A 176 -47.56 -17.03 -54.77
CA LYS A 176 -48.86 -17.15 -55.45
C LYS A 176 -48.80 -16.78 -56.92
N VAL A 177 -48.05 -15.73 -57.28
CA VAL A 177 -47.84 -15.37 -58.68
C VAL A 177 -47.12 -16.49 -59.41
N PHE A 178 -46.07 -17.05 -58.81
CA PHE A 178 -45.33 -18.17 -59.37
C PHE A 178 -46.23 -19.40 -59.56
N GLN A 179 -47.05 -19.77 -58.57
CA GLN A 179 -48.03 -20.85 -58.68
C GLN A 179 -49.04 -20.66 -59.82
N LYS A 180 -49.43 -19.41 -60.11
CA LYS A 180 -50.35 -19.08 -61.22
C LYS A 180 -49.66 -19.09 -62.59
N VAL A 181 -48.41 -18.66 -62.65
CA VAL A 181 -47.66 -18.52 -63.92
C VAL A 181 -47.02 -19.83 -64.36
N LEU A 182 -46.61 -20.68 -63.41
CA LEU A 182 -45.91 -21.93 -63.66
C LEU A 182 -46.69 -22.90 -64.59
N PRO A 183 -48.02 -23.11 -64.44
CA PRO A 183 -48.79 -23.94 -65.36
C PRO A 183 -48.77 -23.40 -66.80
N GLY A 184 -48.99 -22.10 -66.98
CA GLY A 184 -48.98 -21.48 -68.32
C GLY A 184 -47.60 -21.55 -68.99
N PHE A 185 -46.53 -21.44 -68.22
CA PHE A 185 -45.17 -21.67 -68.74
C PHE A 185 -44.96 -23.12 -69.19
N ILE A 186 -45.41 -24.11 -68.41
CA ILE A 186 -45.31 -25.54 -68.77
C ILE A 186 -46.13 -25.82 -70.03
N GLU A 187 -47.34 -25.28 -70.13
CA GLU A 187 -48.22 -25.46 -71.28
C GLU A 187 -47.62 -24.83 -72.54
N ASN A 188 -47.13 -23.59 -72.47
CA ASN A 188 -46.45 -22.93 -73.60
C ASN A 188 -45.19 -23.69 -74.05
N VAL A 189 -44.37 -24.19 -73.13
CA VAL A 189 -43.19 -25.01 -73.47
C VAL A 189 -43.61 -26.33 -74.11
N SER A 190 -44.67 -26.96 -73.62
CA SER A 190 -45.24 -28.19 -74.22
C SER A 190 -45.79 -27.93 -75.63
N GLU A 191 -46.51 -26.83 -75.85
CA GLU A 191 -46.98 -26.43 -77.18
C GLU A 191 -45.83 -26.18 -78.14
N LEU A 192 -44.80 -25.45 -77.70
CA LEU A 192 -43.61 -25.17 -78.51
C LEU A 192 -42.87 -26.46 -78.88
N SER A 193 -42.78 -27.41 -77.96
CA SER A 193 -42.24 -28.75 -78.23
C SER A 193 -43.05 -29.47 -79.31
N ARG A 194 -44.40 -29.45 -79.21
CA ARG A 194 -45.28 -30.08 -80.22
C ARG A 194 -45.14 -29.43 -81.60
N ILE A 195 -45.15 -28.11 -81.67
CA ILE A 195 -44.96 -27.37 -82.93
C ILE A 195 -43.60 -27.72 -83.56
N THR A 196 -42.56 -27.82 -82.75
CA THR A 196 -41.22 -28.21 -83.21
C THR A 196 -41.20 -29.63 -83.77
N ASP A 197 -41.85 -30.58 -83.08
CA ASP A 197 -41.96 -31.97 -83.54
C ASP A 197 -42.76 -32.10 -84.84
N ASP A 198 -43.87 -31.36 -84.97
CA ASP A 198 -44.68 -31.35 -86.19
C ASP A 198 -43.94 -30.71 -87.37
N MET A 199 -43.21 -29.61 -87.15
CA MET A 199 -42.30 -29.04 -88.16
C MET A 199 -41.23 -30.04 -88.61
N LYS A 200 -40.69 -30.81 -87.66
CA LYS A 200 -39.64 -31.80 -87.96
C LYS A 200 -40.18 -32.96 -88.80
N LYS A 201 -41.42 -33.40 -88.57
CA LYS A 201 -42.10 -34.40 -89.40
C LYS A 201 -42.35 -33.90 -90.82
N HIS A 202 -42.89 -32.69 -90.98
CA HIS A 202 -43.15 -32.11 -92.31
C HIS A 202 -41.89 -31.80 -93.12
N THR A 203 -40.74 -31.66 -92.47
CA THR A 203 -39.44 -31.47 -93.17
C THR A 203 -38.78 -32.81 -93.53
N SER A 204 -39.32 -33.95 -93.08
CA SER A 204 -38.75 -35.30 -93.30
C SER A 204 -39.52 -36.12 -94.36
N GLU A 205 -40.52 -35.54 -95.02
CA GLU A 205 -41.13 -36.03 -96.28
C GLU A 205 -40.61 -35.21 -97.47
#